data_AF-A0AAW5IYA3-F1
#
_entry.id   AF-A0AAW5IYA3-F1
#
_cell.length_a   1.000
_cell.length_b   1.000
_cell.length_c   1.000
_cell.angle_alpha   90.00
_cell.angle_beta   90.00
_cell.angle_gamma   90.00
#
_symmetry.space_group_name_H-M   'P 1'
#
loop_
_entity.id
_entity.type
_entity.pdbx_description
1 polymer ?
#
loop_
_entity_poly.entity_id
_entity_poly.type
_entity_poly.pdbx_seq_one_letter_code
_entity_poly.pdbx_strand_id
1 'polypeptide(L)'
;MLQRDYIQRLIREFMAALERMLEKKEVEERREKIRELYNQYVGPYAFYSIATIEDVMKAMAGIDDEEKRLSKMDMLAELYYHEADMVGQPARDELLNKAFMLFDYVEAHGDTFSIERRNKMAQIKQKIGDALY
;
A
#
# COMPACT_ATOMS: atom_id res chain seq x y z
N MET A 1 -2.28 -1.27 -25.51
CA MET A 1 -0.82 -1.42 -25.37
C MET A 1 -0.23 -0.24 -24.57
N LEU A 2 -0.41 1.02 -25.00
CA LEU A 2 0.18 2.20 -24.33
C LEU A 2 -0.17 2.38 -22.83
N GLN A 3 -1.42 2.11 -22.43
CA GLN A 3 -1.85 2.32 -21.05
C GLN A 3 -1.24 1.31 -20.08
N ARG A 4 -1.17 0.04 -20.49
CA ARG A 4 -0.54 -1.03 -19.71
C ARG A 4 0.94 -0.78 -19.50
N ASP A 5 1.64 -0.35 -20.55
CA ASP A 5 3.05 0.03 -20.46
C ASP A 5 3.27 1.22 -19.52
N TYR A 6 2.36 2.20 -19.54
CA TYR A 6 2.37 3.32 -18.60
C TYR A 6 2.18 2.87 -17.15
N ILE A 7 1.19 2.01 -16.87
CA ILE A 7 0.94 1.50 -15.52
C ILE A 7 2.14 0.70 -15.02
N GLN A 8 2.70 -0.17 -15.85
CA GLN A 8 3.90 -0.94 -15.48
C GLN A 8 5.11 -0.03 -15.19
N ARG A 9 5.31 1.03 -15.98
CA ARG A 9 6.36 2.01 -15.72
C ARG A 9 6.12 2.74 -14.39
N LEU A 10 4.89 3.14 -14.12
CA LEU A 10 4.50 3.80 -12.88
C LEU A 10 4.78 2.90 -11.66
N ILE A 11 4.43 1.62 -11.73
CA ILE A 11 4.72 0.65 -10.66
C ILE A 11 6.23 0.53 -10.44
N ARG A 12 7.04 0.43 -11.51
CA ARG A 12 8.50 0.36 -11.38
C ARG A 12 9.10 1.62 -10.76
N GLU A 13 8.62 2.80 -11.15
CA GLU A 13 9.04 4.07 -10.58
C GLU A 13 8.68 4.16 -9.10
N PHE A 14 7.47 3.73 -8.73
CA PHE A 14 7.01 3.64 -7.35
C PHE A 14 7.89 2.69 -6.53
N MET A 15 8.11 1.46 -6.98
CA MET A 15 8.91 0.47 -6.23
C MET A 15 10.35 0.95 -6.03
N ALA A 16 10.97 1.53 -7.07
CA ALA A 16 12.30 2.10 -6.94
C ALA A 16 12.35 3.30 -5.96
N ALA A 17 11.29 4.10 -5.91
CA ALA A 17 11.20 5.21 -4.96
C ALA A 17 10.92 4.72 -3.53
N LEU A 18 10.12 3.66 -3.37
CA LEU A 18 9.87 2.97 -2.11
C LEU A 18 11.15 2.35 -1.55
N GLU A 19 11.91 1.62 -2.36
CA GLU A 19 13.21 1.03 -1.97
C GLU A 19 14.19 2.11 -1.49
N ARG A 20 14.33 3.21 -2.23
CA ARG A 20 15.18 4.35 -1.83
C ARG A 20 14.72 5.01 -0.53
N MET A 21 13.41 5.01 -0.25
CA MET A 21 12.88 5.48 1.02
C MET A 21 13.28 4.51 2.15
N LEU A 22 13.20 3.20 1.94
CA LEU A 22 13.56 2.20 2.94
C LEU A 22 15.05 2.19 3.30
N GLU A 23 15.93 2.60 2.38
CA GLU A 23 17.38 2.76 2.62
C GLU A 23 17.73 3.90 3.58
N LYS A 24 16.80 4.81 3.88
CA LYS A 24 17.04 5.95 4.77
C LYS A 24 17.19 5.48 6.21
N LYS A 25 18.28 5.90 6.86
CA LYS A 25 18.59 5.52 8.25
C LYS A 25 17.65 6.22 9.24
N GLU A 26 17.47 7.52 9.05
CA GLU A 26 16.65 8.34 9.94
C GLU A 26 15.15 8.09 9.72
N VAL A 27 14.42 7.90 10.82
CA VAL A 27 12.97 7.66 10.77
C VAL A 27 12.23 8.91 10.26
N GLU A 28 12.68 10.10 10.62
CA GLU A 28 12.04 11.35 10.16
C GLU A 28 12.18 11.55 8.64
N GLU A 29 13.32 11.18 8.05
CA GLU A 29 13.48 11.18 6.59
C GLU A 29 12.54 10.17 5.93
N ARG A 30 12.40 8.97 6.51
CA ARG A 30 11.45 7.97 6.02
C ARG A 30 10.01 8.48 6.06
N ARG A 31 9.62 9.15 7.16
CA ARG A 31 8.30 9.76 7.33
C ARG A 31 8.03 10.90 6.34
N GLU A 32 9.03 11.70 6.00
CA GLU A 32 8.88 12.71 4.95
C GLU A 32 8.70 12.05 3.58
N LYS A 33 9.57 11.08 3.24
CA LYS A 33 9.52 10.41 1.94
C LYS A 33 8.27 9.56 1.73
N ILE A 34 7.77 8.87 2.75
CA ILE A 34 6.53 8.12 2.59
C ILE A 34 5.35 9.04 2.28
N ARG A 35 5.26 10.23 2.91
CA ARG A 35 4.24 11.25 2.59
C ARG A 35 4.33 11.73 1.15
N GLU A 36 5.54 11.91 0.62
CA GLU A 36 5.75 12.22 -0.81
C GLU A 36 5.23 11.08 -1.71
N LEU A 37 5.52 9.83 -1.38
CA LEU A 37 5.08 8.66 -2.16
C LEU A 37 3.55 8.54 -2.20
N TYR A 38 2.87 8.74 -1.07
CA TYR A 38 1.41 8.84 -1.04
C TYR A 38 0.92 9.86 -2.07
N ASN A 39 1.36 11.11 -1.92
CA ASN A 39 0.88 12.21 -2.75
C ASN A 39 1.18 12.03 -4.24
N GLN A 40 2.32 11.43 -4.58
CA GLN A 40 2.75 11.24 -5.96
C GLN A 40 2.04 10.08 -6.66
N TYR A 41 1.85 8.95 -6.00
CA TYR A 41 1.44 7.70 -6.66
C TYR A 41 0.01 7.26 -6.33
N VAL A 42 -0.52 7.65 -5.17
CA VAL A 42 -1.85 7.22 -4.71
C VAL A 42 -2.80 8.41 -4.58
N GLY A 43 -2.44 9.41 -3.81
CA GLY A 43 -3.24 10.60 -3.58
C GLY A 43 -2.95 11.22 -2.22
N PRO A 44 -3.82 12.14 -1.76
CA PRO A 44 -3.50 12.98 -0.61
C PRO A 44 -3.21 12.15 0.65
N TYR A 45 -2.00 12.25 1.17
CA TYR A 45 -1.60 11.59 2.43
C TYR A 45 -2.57 11.92 3.57
N ALA A 46 -3.01 13.18 3.65
CA ALA A 46 -3.95 13.65 4.66
C ALA A 46 -5.30 12.92 4.64
N PHE A 47 -5.70 12.32 3.52
CA PHE A 47 -6.87 11.45 3.45
C PHE A 47 -6.48 10.02 3.87
N TYR A 48 -5.52 9.39 3.18
CA TYR A 48 -5.22 7.97 3.38
C TYR A 48 -4.64 7.63 4.76
N SER A 49 -4.00 8.58 5.44
CA SER A 49 -3.46 8.37 6.80
C SER A 49 -4.54 8.24 7.88
N ILE A 50 -5.75 8.78 7.65
CA ILE A 50 -6.85 8.79 8.64
C ILE A 50 -8.11 8.07 8.15
N ALA A 51 -8.22 7.80 6.84
CA ALA A 51 -9.39 7.14 6.26
C ALA A 51 -9.56 5.72 6.79
N THR A 52 -10.80 5.32 7.03
CA THR A 52 -11.14 3.92 7.35
C THR A 52 -10.90 3.02 6.14
N ILE A 53 -10.81 1.70 6.33
CA ILE A 53 -10.70 0.78 5.18
C ILE A 53 -11.92 0.89 4.26
N GLU A 54 -13.12 1.12 4.80
CA GLU A 54 -14.34 1.32 4.01
C GLU A 54 -14.24 2.57 3.10
N ASP A 55 -13.75 3.69 3.64
CA ASP A 55 -13.54 4.92 2.87
C ASP A 55 -12.45 4.75 1.81
N VAL A 56 -11.38 4.02 2.13
CA VAL A 56 -10.33 3.67 1.17
C VAL A 56 -10.90 2.83 0.04
N MET A 57 -11.66 1.78 0.34
CA MET A 57 -12.28 0.92 -0.66
C MET A 57 -13.27 1.69 -1.54
N LYS A 58 -14.07 2.60 -0.95
CA LYS A 58 -14.97 3.50 -1.68
C LYS A 58 -14.21 4.45 -2.61
N ALA A 59 -13.09 5.00 -2.17
CA ALA A 59 -12.23 5.84 -3.00
C ALA A 59 -11.63 5.05 -4.18
N MET A 60 -11.23 3.79 -3.96
CA MET A 60 -10.70 2.91 -5.02
C MET A 60 -11.78 2.49 -6.01
N ALA A 61 -13.01 2.22 -5.54
CA ALA A 61 -14.14 1.88 -6.40
C ALA A 61 -14.52 3.00 -7.38
N GLY A 62 -14.17 4.25 -7.10
CA GLY A 62 -14.35 5.38 -8.02
C GLY A 62 -13.37 5.42 -9.20
N ILE A 63 -12.44 4.45 -9.30
CA ILE A 63 -11.52 4.31 -10.43
C ILE A 63 -12.09 3.27 -11.39
N ASP A 64 -12.62 3.71 -12.53
CA ASP A 64 -13.28 2.84 -13.51
C ASP A 64 -12.33 1.78 -14.10
N ASP A 65 -11.10 2.19 -14.39
CA ASP A 65 -10.08 1.31 -14.96
C ASP A 65 -9.54 0.32 -13.92
N GLU A 66 -9.82 -0.96 -14.12
CA GLU A 66 -9.49 -2.01 -13.18
C GLU A 66 -7.99 -2.22 -12.99
N GLU A 67 -7.21 -2.25 -14.08
CA GLU A 67 -5.76 -2.43 -13.99
C GLU A 67 -5.12 -1.28 -13.19
N LYS A 68 -5.56 -0.04 -13.44
CA LYS A 68 -5.14 1.13 -12.68
C LYS A 68 -5.61 1.07 -11.22
N ARG A 69 -6.85 0.66 -10.97
CA ARG A 69 -7.41 0.51 -9.62
C ARG A 69 -6.61 -0.49 -8.80
N LEU A 70 -6.41 -1.70 -9.32
CA LEU A 70 -5.65 -2.77 -8.65
C LEU A 70 -4.19 -2.36 -8.42
N SER A 71 -3.54 -1.75 -9.42
CA SER A 71 -2.16 -1.27 -9.27
C SER A 71 -2.04 -0.21 -8.17
N LYS A 72 -3.04 0.67 -8.06
CA LYS A 72 -3.08 1.70 -7.01
C LYS A 72 -3.35 1.15 -5.63
N MET A 73 -4.20 0.12 -5.53
CA MET A 73 -4.45 -0.61 -4.28
C MET A 73 -3.19 -1.32 -3.81
N ASP A 74 -2.44 -1.95 -4.73
CA ASP A 74 -1.18 -2.64 -4.41
C ASP A 74 -0.13 -1.63 -3.90
N MET A 75 0.04 -0.49 -4.59
CA MET A 75 0.93 0.58 -4.13
C MET A 75 0.52 1.14 -2.76
N LEU A 76 -0.77 1.33 -2.50
CA LEU A 76 -1.25 1.79 -1.19
C LEU A 76 -1.02 0.75 -0.09
N ALA A 77 -1.20 -0.54 -0.39
CA ALA A 77 -0.93 -1.63 0.55
C ALA A 77 0.55 -1.65 0.96
N GLU A 78 1.47 -1.46 0.00
CA GLU A 78 2.90 -1.31 0.27
C GLU A 78 3.21 -0.12 1.17
N LEU A 79 2.58 1.03 0.93
CA LEU A 79 2.77 2.22 1.77
C LEU A 79 2.29 1.97 3.21
N TYR A 80 1.08 1.42 3.39
CA TYR A 80 0.58 1.08 4.72
C TYR A 80 1.46 0.06 5.44
N TYR A 81 1.92 -0.97 4.72
CA TYR A 81 2.78 -2.02 5.27
C TYR A 81 4.08 -1.44 5.83
N HIS A 82 4.75 -0.57 5.07
CA HIS A 82 6.01 0.03 5.48
C HIS A 82 5.86 1.18 6.47
N GLU A 83 4.77 1.96 6.40
CA GLU A 83 4.47 3.01 7.37
C GLU A 83 4.22 2.45 8.77
N ALA A 84 3.60 1.26 8.85
CA ALA A 84 3.33 0.58 10.11
C ALA A 84 4.61 0.34 10.95
N ASP A 85 5.76 0.13 10.31
CA ASP A 85 7.04 -0.06 11.00
C ASP A 85 7.62 1.26 11.56
N MET A 86 7.00 2.41 11.27
CA MET A 86 7.44 3.75 11.73
C MET A 86 6.55 4.34 12.84
N VAL A 87 5.51 3.63 13.24
CA VAL A 87 4.52 4.07 14.23
C VAL A 87 4.31 3.04 15.33
N GLY A 88 3.78 3.48 16.48
CA GLY A 88 3.42 2.60 17.59
C GLY A 88 1.99 2.06 17.50
N GLN A 89 1.64 1.16 18.41
CA GLN A 89 0.24 0.75 18.60
C GLN A 89 -0.60 1.89 19.19
N PRO A 90 -1.90 2.01 18.86
CA PRO A 90 -2.68 1.08 18.02
C PRO A 90 -2.56 1.33 16.51
N ALA A 91 -2.01 2.48 16.09
CA ALA A 91 -1.94 2.88 14.68
C ALA A 91 -1.20 1.88 13.79
N ARG A 92 -0.14 1.25 14.31
CA ARG A 92 0.57 0.17 13.63
C ARG A 92 -0.38 -0.94 13.17
N ASP A 93 -1.23 -1.42 14.05
CA ASP A 93 -2.08 -2.58 13.77
C ASP A 93 -3.22 -2.20 12.81
N GLU A 94 -3.72 -0.97 12.90
CA GLU A 94 -4.67 -0.41 11.93
C GLU A 94 -4.07 -0.33 10.52
N LEU A 95 -2.84 0.16 10.38
CA LEU A 95 -2.13 0.22 9.10
C LEU A 95 -1.88 -1.18 8.54
N LEU A 96 -1.44 -2.13 9.37
CA LEU A 96 -1.24 -3.52 8.94
C LEU A 96 -2.55 -4.18 8.51
N ASN A 97 -3.67 -3.92 9.19
CA ASN A 97 -4.99 -4.41 8.79
C ASN A 97 -5.41 -3.83 7.42
N LYS A 98 -5.25 -2.52 7.22
CA LYS A 98 -5.51 -1.88 5.91
C LYS A 98 -4.62 -2.46 4.81
N ALA A 99 -3.33 -2.63 5.06
CA ALA A 99 -2.40 -3.25 4.12
C ALA A 99 -2.86 -4.67 3.75
N PHE A 100 -3.24 -5.48 4.75
CA PHE A 100 -3.73 -6.84 4.54
C PHE A 100 -4.97 -6.87 3.67
N MET A 101 -5.98 -6.06 3.98
CA MET A 101 -7.24 -6.00 3.24
C MET A 101 -7.03 -5.59 1.78
N LEU A 102 -6.13 -4.65 1.51
CA LEU A 102 -5.80 -4.25 0.16
C LEU A 102 -5.01 -5.33 -0.59
N PHE A 103 -4.03 -5.96 0.04
CA PHE A 103 -3.30 -7.08 -0.57
C PHE A 103 -4.23 -8.26 -0.88
N ASP A 104 -5.13 -8.61 0.04
CA ASP A 104 -6.11 -9.69 -0.16
C ASP A 104 -7.05 -9.38 -1.33
N TYR A 105 -7.52 -8.14 -1.42
CA TYR A 105 -8.34 -7.70 -2.55
C TYR A 105 -7.59 -7.80 -3.88
N VAL A 106 -6.34 -7.31 -3.94
CA VAL A 106 -5.51 -7.38 -5.15
C VAL A 106 -5.18 -8.83 -5.52
N GLU A 107 -4.93 -9.69 -4.54
CA GLU A 107 -4.69 -11.13 -4.77
C GLU A 107 -5.94 -11.83 -5.32
N ALA A 108 -7.13 -11.46 -4.86
CA ALA A 108 -8.40 -12.06 -5.28
C ALA A 108 -8.89 -11.57 -6.65
N HIS A 109 -8.55 -10.35 -7.05
CA HIS A 109 -9.07 -9.72 -8.28
C HIS A 109 -7.99 -9.49 -9.34
N GLY A 110 -6.71 -9.65 -9.02
CA GLY A 110 -5.61 -9.47 -9.95
C GLY A 110 -5.24 -10.74 -10.72
N ASP A 111 -4.84 -10.57 -11.98
CA ASP A 111 -4.40 -11.68 -12.84
C ASP A 111 -2.93 -12.11 -12.59
N THR A 112 -2.21 -11.41 -11.71
CA THR A 112 -0.77 -11.62 -11.47
C THR A 112 -0.54 -12.17 -10.07
N PHE A 113 -0.07 -13.41 -10.02
CA PHE A 113 0.39 -14.06 -8.80
C PHE A 113 1.67 -13.40 -8.26
N SER A 114 1.70 -13.08 -6.96
CA SER A 114 2.86 -12.48 -6.28
C SER A 114 3.21 -13.25 -5.01
N ILE A 115 4.38 -13.90 -5.01
CA ILE A 115 4.93 -14.58 -3.83
C ILE A 115 5.24 -13.55 -2.73
N GLU A 116 5.77 -12.40 -3.11
CA GLU A 116 6.12 -11.33 -2.18
C GLU A 116 4.89 -10.84 -1.41
N ARG A 117 3.77 -10.60 -2.12
CA ARG A 117 2.50 -10.19 -1.50
C ARG A 117 2.00 -11.24 -0.50
N ARG A 118 2.01 -12.53 -0.88
CA ARG A 118 1.62 -13.61 0.04
C ARG A 118 2.51 -13.69 1.28
N ASN A 119 3.82 -13.47 1.11
CA ASN A 119 4.75 -13.43 2.24
C ASN A 119 4.45 -12.25 3.17
N LYS A 120 4.18 -11.05 2.63
CA LYS A 120 3.78 -9.88 3.42
C LYS A 120 2.46 -10.14 4.15
N MET A 121 1.45 -10.71 3.49
CA MET A 121 0.18 -11.10 4.12
C MET A 121 0.39 -12.10 5.27
N ALA A 122 1.26 -13.10 5.09
CA ALA A 122 1.60 -14.05 6.16
C ALA A 122 2.35 -13.37 7.32
N GLN A 123 3.27 -12.45 7.04
CA GLN A 123 3.95 -11.66 8.06
C GLN A 123 2.99 -10.76 8.83
N ILE A 124 2.02 -10.13 8.15
CA ILE A 124 0.98 -9.34 8.79
C ILE A 124 0.18 -10.21 9.75
N LYS A 125 -0.32 -11.38 9.31
CA LYS A 125 -1.02 -12.35 10.18
C LYS A 125 -0.22 -12.70 11.43
N GLN A 126 1.09 -12.88 11.31
CA GLN A 126 1.97 -13.13 12.46
C GLN A 126 2.12 -11.90 13.37
N LYS A 127 2.19 -10.68 12.81
CA LYS A 127 2.39 -9.42 13.53
C LYS A 127 1.16 -8.98 14.34
N ILE A 128 -0.05 -9.27 13.88
CA ILE A 128 -1.31 -8.84 14.53
C ILE A 128 -2.12 -10.00 15.14
N GLY A 129 -1.74 -11.26 14.88
CA GLY A 129 -2.44 -12.44 15.38
C GLY A 129 -3.86 -12.58 14.81
N ASP A 130 -4.76 -13.20 15.58
CA ASP A 130 -6.18 -13.40 15.22
C ASP A 130 -7.03 -12.10 15.31
N ALA A 131 -6.40 -10.93 15.44
CA ALA A 131 -7.08 -9.63 15.52
C ALA A 131 -7.45 -9.03 14.14
N LEU A 132 -7.37 -9.83 13.06
CA LEU A 132 -7.84 -9.44 11.74
C LEU A 132 -9.37 -9.37 11.72
N TYR A 133 -9.92 -8.16 11.66
CA TYR A 133 -11.34 -7.87 11.50
C TYR A 133 -11.54 -6.79 10.44
#